data_AF-Q32I95-F1
#
_entry.id   AF-Q32I95-F1
#
_cell.length_a   1.000
_cell.length_b   1.000
_cell.length_c   1.000
_cell.angle_alpha   90.00
_cell.angle_beta   90.00
_cell.angle_gamma   90.00
#
_symmetry.space_group_name_H-M   'P 1'
#
loop_
_entity.id
_entity.type
_entity.pdbx_description
1 polymer ?
#
loop_
_entity_poly.entity_id
_entity_poly.type
_entity_poly.pdbx_seq_one_letter_code
_entity_poly.pdbx_strand_id
1 'polypeptide(L)'
;MLLTKGVELSGYFDVLGRKMVRRFATERRLAMFMVLTAALLSTFLTNDVALFIVVPLTITLKRLCEIPVNRLIIFEALAVNAGSLLTPIGNPQNILIWGCSGLSFAGFIAQMAPLAGAMMLTLLLLCWCCFPGKALQYHTGVQTPEWKPRLVWSCLGLYIVFLTALEFKQELWGLVIVAVGFALLARRVVLSVDWTLLLVFMAMFIDVHLLTQLPALQGVLGNVSHLSEPGLWLTAIGLSQVISNVPSTILLLNYVPSSLLLAWAVNVGGFGLLPGSLANLIALRMANDRRIWWRFHLYSIPMLLWAVLVGYVLLVMIPAW
;
A
#
# COMPACT_ATOMS: atom_id res chain seq x y z
N MET A 1 10.86 0.99 -7.52
CA MET A 1 10.92 2.45 -7.82
C MET A 1 11.50 2.75 -9.20
N LEU A 2 12.72 2.32 -9.54
CA LEU A 2 13.35 2.60 -10.85
C LEU A 2 12.47 2.20 -12.05
N LEU A 3 12.04 0.94 -12.08
CA LEU A 3 11.19 0.40 -13.16
C LEU A 3 9.90 1.21 -13.32
N THR A 4 9.20 1.47 -12.21
CA THR A 4 7.97 2.24 -12.23
C THR A 4 8.18 3.68 -12.73
N LYS A 5 9.27 4.33 -12.31
CA LYS A 5 9.61 5.67 -12.78
C LYS A 5 10.03 5.67 -14.24
N GLY A 6 10.63 4.59 -14.73
CA GLY A 6 10.89 4.34 -16.14
C GLY A 6 9.62 4.24 -16.97
N VAL A 7 8.63 3.48 -16.50
CA VAL A 7 7.31 3.38 -17.13
C VAL A 7 6.58 4.73 -17.10
N GLU A 8 6.65 5.47 -16.00
CA GLU A 8 6.08 6.83 -15.91
C GLU A 8 6.71 7.78 -16.95
N LEU A 9 8.04 7.86 -16.98
CA LEU A 9 8.78 8.73 -17.91
C LEU A 9 8.66 8.30 -19.38
N SER A 10 8.23 7.07 -19.65
CA SER A 10 7.95 6.60 -21.00
C SER A 10 6.65 7.17 -21.60
N GLY A 11 5.83 7.84 -20.80
CA GLY A 11 4.51 8.34 -21.19
C GLY A 11 3.44 7.23 -21.25
N TYR A 12 3.76 5.99 -20.82
CA TYR A 12 2.79 4.90 -20.85
C TYR A 12 1.57 5.17 -19.96
N PHE A 13 1.76 5.77 -18.78
CA PHE A 13 0.64 6.17 -17.92
C PHE A 13 -0.23 7.26 -18.54
N ASP A 14 0.31 8.15 -19.38
CA ASP A 14 -0.51 9.12 -20.14
C ASP A 14 -1.40 8.44 -21.18
N VAL A 15 -0.85 7.45 -21.89
CA VAL A 15 -1.62 6.65 -22.87
C VAL A 15 -2.74 5.89 -22.16
N LEU A 16 -2.40 5.22 -21.06
CA LEU A 16 -3.37 4.46 -20.27
C LEU A 16 -4.44 5.39 -19.66
N GLY A 17 -4.03 6.51 -19.08
CA GLY A 17 -4.91 7.51 -18.50
C GLY A 17 -5.95 8.00 -19.50
N ARG A 18 -5.55 8.41 -20.71
CA ARG A 18 -6.50 8.83 -21.76
C ARG A 18 -7.48 7.73 -22.17
N LYS A 19 -7.00 6.49 -22.29
CA LYS A 19 -7.86 5.35 -22.63
C LYS A 19 -8.92 5.13 -21.54
N MET A 20 -8.52 5.31 -20.28
CA MET A 20 -9.44 5.22 -19.14
C MET A 20 -10.44 6.37 -19.11
N VAL A 21 -10.00 7.63 -19.21
CA VAL A 21 -10.94 8.77 -19.12
C VAL A 21 -12.00 8.67 -20.21
N ARG A 22 -11.63 8.29 -21.44
CA ARG A 22 -12.59 8.09 -22.54
C ARG A 22 -13.61 6.98 -22.29
N ARG A 23 -13.31 6.00 -21.42
CA ARG A 23 -14.19 4.87 -21.10
C ARG A 23 -15.19 5.23 -19.99
N PHE A 24 -14.85 6.17 -19.11
CA PHE A 24 -15.66 6.52 -17.94
C PHE A 24 -16.36 7.87 -18.13
N ALA A 25 -17.67 7.90 -17.90
CA ALA A 25 -18.47 9.11 -18.08
C ALA A 25 -18.49 10.04 -16.85
N THR A 26 -18.34 9.47 -15.63
CA THR A 26 -18.52 10.22 -14.38
C THR A 26 -17.35 10.05 -13.43
N GLU A 27 -17.12 11.09 -12.62
CA GLU A 27 -16.07 11.13 -11.59
C GLU A 27 -16.18 9.93 -10.64
N ARG A 28 -17.39 9.64 -10.15
CA ARG A 28 -17.65 8.48 -9.28
C ARG A 28 -17.23 7.15 -9.90
N ARG A 29 -17.56 6.90 -11.17
CA ARG A 29 -17.22 5.62 -11.82
C ARG A 29 -15.72 5.47 -12.00
N LEU A 30 -15.04 6.56 -12.36
CA LEU A 30 -13.58 6.57 -12.46
C LEU A 30 -12.93 6.34 -11.09
N ALA A 31 -13.39 7.02 -10.04
CA ALA A 31 -12.89 6.87 -8.68
C ALA A 31 -13.09 5.43 -8.16
N MET A 32 -14.29 4.87 -8.33
CA MET A 32 -14.58 3.47 -7.97
C MET A 32 -13.67 2.49 -8.72
N PHE A 33 -13.43 2.72 -10.02
CA PHE A 33 -12.51 1.89 -10.80
C PHE A 33 -11.08 1.98 -10.27
N MET A 34 -10.57 3.18 -9.99
CA MET A 34 -9.21 3.38 -9.48
C MET A 34 -9.02 2.76 -8.10
N VAL A 35 -9.98 2.96 -7.18
CA VAL A 35 -9.98 2.34 -5.84
C VAL A 35 -10.01 0.83 -5.93
N LEU A 36 -10.89 0.27 -6.75
CA LEU A 36 -10.96 -1.18 -6.96
C LEU A 36 -9.68 -1.73 -7.58
N THR A 37 -9.12 -1.03 -8.56
CA THR A 37 -7.86 -1.42 -9.22
C THR A 37 -6.70 -1.39 -8.23
N ALA A 38 -6.62 -0.37 -7.38
CA ALA A 38 -5.59 -0.28 -6.34
C ALA A 38 -5.67 -1.45 -5.35
N ALA A 39 -6.87 -1.73 -4.83
CA ALA A 39 -7.12 -2.87 -3.95
C ALA A 39 -6.80 -4.23 -4.59
N LEU A 40 -7.23 -4.42 -5.85
CA LEU A 40 -7.04 -5.68 -6.54
C LEU A 40 -5.57 -5.89 -6.90
N LEU A 41 -4.89 -4.83 -7.39
CA LEU A 41 -3.45 -4.86 -7.60
C LEU A 41 -2.69 -5.16 -6.30
N SER A 42 -3.04 -4.54 -5.17
CA SER A 42 -2.37 -4.82 -3.89
C SER A 42 -2.69 -6.19 -3.30
N THR A 43 -3.64 -6.93 -3.86
CA THR A 43 -3.93 -8.31 -3.44
C THR A 43 -2.96 -9.29 -4.11
N PHE A 44 -2.58 -9.02 -5.37
CA PHE A 44 -1.67 -9.86 -6.15
C PHE A 44 -0.22 -9.35 -6.15
N LEU A 45 -0.05 -8.06 -5.93
CA LEU A 45 1.22 -7.37 -5.76
C LEU A 45 1.29 -6.85 -4.32
N THR A 46 2.46 -6.41 -3.88
CA THR A 46 2.53 -5.71 -2.60
C THR A 46 1.84 -4.34 -2.68
N ASN A 47 1.23 -3.91 -1.58
CA ASN A 47 0.61 -2.58 -1.41
C ASN A 47 1.50 -1.42 -1.92
N ASP A 48 2.80 -1.46 -1.64
CA ASP A 48 3.76 -0.44 -2.05
C ASP A 48 3.91 -0.41 -3.59
N VAL A 49 4.08 -1.57 -4.21
CA VAL A 49 4.22 -1.71 -5.67
C VAL A 49 2.94 -1.27 -6.37
N ALA A 50 1.78 -1.62 -5.82
CA ALA A 50 0.49 -1.17 -6.33
C ALA A 50 0.39 0.36 -6.34
N LEU A 51 0.75 1.03 -5.23
CA LEU A 51 0.77 2.51 -5.14
C LEU A 51 1.71 3.15 -6.14
N PHE A 52 2.89 2.57 -6.36
CA PHE A 52 3.80 3.06 -7.39
C PHE A 52 3.18 3.04 -8.79
N ILE A 53 2.21 2.18 -9.07
CA ILE A 53 1.50 2.13 -10.35
C ILE A 53 0.30 3.09 -10.35
N VAL A 54 -0.57 3.01 -9.32
CA VAL A 54 -1.84 3.74 -9.34
C VAL A 54 -1.69 5.23 -9.05
N VAL A 55 -0.80 5.65 -8.15
CA VAL A 55 -0.68 7.07 -7.80
C VAL A 55 -0.16 7.92 -8.97
N PRO A 56 0.90 7.52 -9.71
CA PRO A 56 1.32 8.26 -10.91
C PRO A 56 0.26 8.28 -12.01
N LEU A 57 -0.50 7.20 -12.15
CA LEU A 57 -1.65 7.17 -13.07
C LEU A 57 -2.71 8.19 -12.62
N THR A 58 -3.00 8.29 -11.34
CA THR A 58 -3.96 9.26 -10.78
C THR A 58 -3.49 10.71 -10.91
N ILE A 59 -2.20 10.97 -10.69
CA ILE A 59 -1.60 12.29 -10.94
C ILE A 59 -1.70 12.65 -12.43
N THR A 60 -1.52 11.68 -13.31
CA THR A 60 -1.71 11.86 -14.75
C THR A 60 -3.17 12.19 -15.08
N LEU A 61 -4.15 11.54 -14.44
CA LEU A 61 -5.57 11.87 -14.60
C LEU A 61 -5.88 13.32 -14.21
N LYS A 62 -5.22 13.88 -13.19
CA LYS A 62 -5.31 15.31 -12.81
C LYS A 62 -5.10 16.26 -13.99
N ARG A 63 -4.18 15.90 -14.89
CA ARG A 63 -3.80 16.71 -16.05
C ARG A 63 -4.79 16.59 -17.20
N LEU A 64 -5.61 15.53 -17.21
CA LEU A 64 -6.54 15.21 -18.28
C LEU A 64 -7.96 15.67 -17.98
N CYS A 65 -8.39 15.61 -16.72
CA CYS A 65 -9.75 15.95 -16.29
C CYS A 65 -9.79 16.60 -14.91
N GLU A 66 -10.83 17.38 -14.64
CA GLU A 66 -11.08 17.94 -13.31
C GLU A 66 -11.61 16.87 -12.37
N ILE A 67 -10.71 16.26 -11.58
CA ILE A 67 -11.06 15.32 -10.52
C ILE A 67 -10.35 15.71 -9.22
N PRO A 68 -10.93 15.43 -8.04
CA PRO A 68 -10.29 15.67 -6.76
C PRO A 68 -9.21 14.61 -6.51
N VAL A 69 -8.10 14.70 -7.27
CA VAL A 69 -6.96 13.76 -7.22
C VAL A 69 -6.47 13.55 -5.81
N ASN A 70 -6.37 14.61 -5.01
CA ASN A 70 -5.93 14.49 -3.64
C ASN A 70 -6.82 13.56 -2.79
N ARG A 71 -8.14 13.63 -3.01
CA ARG A 71 -9.08 12.73 -2.36
C ARG A 71 -8.94 11.33 -2.91
N LEU A 72 -8.77 11.18 -4.23
CA LEU A 72 -8.62 9.85 -4.84
C LEU A 72 -7.38 9.12 -4.34
N ILE A 73 -6.24 9.80 -4.21
CA ILE A 73 -5.01 9.22 -3.66
C ILE A 73 -5.21 8.76 -2.20
N ILE A 74 -5.95 9.53 -1.39
CA ILE A 74 -6.30 9.10 -0.01
C ILE A 74 -7.08 7.79 -0.04
N PHE A 75 -8.10 7.68 -0.89
CA PHE A 75 -8.88 6.46 -1.03
C PHE A 75 -8.06 5.31 -1.62
N GLU A 76 -7.11 5.56 -2.53
CA GLU A 76 -6.17 4.56 -3.04
C GLU A 76 -5.24 4.04 -1.94
N ALA A 77 -4.73 4.91 -1.06
CA ALA A 77 -3.93 4.51 0.09
C ALA A 77 -4.72 3.57 1.03
N LEU A 78 -5.98 3.90 1.32
CA LEU A 78 -6.86 3.03 2.09
C LEU A 78 -7.19 1.74 1.32
N ALA A 79 -7.36 1.82 -0.01
CA ALA A 79 -7.68 0.67 -0.86
C ALA A 79 -6.56 -0.35 -0.89
N VAL A 80 -5.30 0.08 -1.00
CA VAL A 80 -4.19 -0.86 -1.01
C VAL A 80 -4.00 -1.54 0.35
N ASN A 81 -4.30 -0.86 1.45
CA ASN A 81 -4.32 -1.51 2.78
C ASN A 81 -5.49 -2.50 2.88
N ALA A 82 -6.68 -2.14 2.39
CA ALA A 82 -7.86 -3.01 2.38
C ALA A 82 -7.68 -4.25 1.48
N GLY A 83 -7.09 -4.09 0.30
CA GLY A 83 -6.86 -5.18 -0.64
C GLY A 83 -5.72 -6.10 -0.21
N SER A 84 -4.59 -5.53 0.20
CA SER A 84 -3.42 -6.34 0.59
C SER A 84 -3.63 -7.24 1.79
N LEU A 85 -4.57 -6.89 2.67
CA LEU A 85 -4.83 -7.71 3.85
C LEU A 85 -5.38 -9.10 3.52
N LEU A 86 -5.99 -9.29 2.35
CA LEU A 86 -6.63 -10.55 1.93
C LEU A 86 -5.62 -11.68 1.73
N THR A 87 -4.41 -11.39 1.23
CA THR A 87 -3.44 -12.42 0.82
C THR A 87 -2.14 -12.32 1.62
N PRO A 88 -1.41 -13.45 1.77
CA PRO A 88 -0.07 -13.44 2.35
C PRO A 88 0.88 -12.47 1.64
N ILE A 89 0.89 -12.49 0.30
CA ILE A 89 1.81 -11.69 -0.52
C ILE A 89 1.44 -10.21 -0.63
N GLY A 90 0.22 -9.82 -0.25
CA GLY A 90 -0.26 -8.47 -0.44
C GLY A 90 0.52 -7.43 0.37
N ASN A 91 1.08 -7.81 1.52
CA ASN A 91 1.92 -6.92 2.31
C ASN A 91 2.97 -7.70 3.14
N PRO A 92 4.09 -7.05 3.53
CA PRO A 92 5.18 -7.76 4.20
C PRO A 92 4.78 -8.37 5.56
N GLN A 93 3.90 -7.71 6.31
CA GLN A 93 3.45 -8.25 7.60
C GLN A 93 2.66 -9.55 7.45
N ASN A 94 1.83 -9.68 6.41
CA ASN A 94 1.08 -10.90 6.13
C ASN A 94 2.01 -12.04 5.74
N ILE A 95 3.09 -11.77 4.99
CA ILE A 95 4.10 -12.78 4.67
C ILE A 95 4.73 -13.34 5.96
N LEU A 96 5.08 -12.47 6.91
CA LEU A 96 5.69 -12.87 8.18
C LEU A 96 4.74 -13.73 9.02
N ILE A 97 3.51 -13.26 9.21
CA ILE A 97 2.49 -13.99 9.99
C ILE A 97 2.18 -15.32 9.32
N TRP A 98 1.96 -15.33 8.00
CA TRP A 98 1.70 -16.57 7.26
C TRP A 98 2.86 -17.56 7.42
N GLY A 99 4.10 -17.11 7.27
CA GLY A 99 5.30 -17.93 7.46
C GLY A 99 5.43 -18.54 8.86
N CYS A 100 4.98 -17.83 9.90
CA CYS A 100 4.97 -18.33 11.28
C CYS A 100 3.72 -19.13 11.65
N SER A 101 2.61 -18.99 10.91
CA SER A 101 1.33 -19.64 11.22
C SER A 101 1.25 -21.12 10.85
N GLY A 102 2.07 -21.58 9.89
CA GLY A 102 1.94 -22.93 9.31
C GLY A 102 0.69 -23.14 8.45
N LEU A 103 -0.12 -22.12 8.20
CA LEU A 103 -1.32 -22.21 7.37
C LEU A 103 -0.98 -22.41 5.90
N SER A 104 -1.87 -23.08 5.16
CA SER A 104 -1.81 -23.05 3.70
C SER A 104 -2.16 -21.65 3.17
N PHE A 105 -1.71 -21.32 1.96
CA PHE A 105 -2.01 -20.03 1.31
C PHE A 105 -3.53 -19.76 1.25
N ALA A 106 -4.31 -20.78 0.90
CA ALA A 106 -5.77 -20.69 0.86
C ALA A 106 -6.38 -20.58 2.26
N GLY A 107 -5.83 -21.27 3.26
CA GLY A 107 -6.27 -21.17 4.65
C GLY A 107 -6.09 -19.76 5.22
N PHE A 108 -4.95 -19.13 4.95
CA PHE A 108 -4.71 -17.74 5.33
C PHE A 108 -5.71 -16.80 4.67
N ILE A 109 -5.94 -16.95 3.35
CA ILE A 109 -6.94 -16.13 2.62
C ILE A 109 -8.33 -16.30 3.23
N ALA A 110 -8.75 -17.54 3.52
CA ALA A 110 -10.05 -17.81 4.11
C ALA A 110 -10.23 -17.12 5.46
N GLN A 111 -9.18 -17.11 6.29
CA GLN A 111 -9.18 -16.41 7.57
C GLN A 111 -9.15 -14.87 7.43
N MET A 112 -8.50 -14.32 6.40
CA MET A 112 -8.46 -12.86 6.19
C MET A 112 -9.68 -12.31 5.43
N ALA A 113 -10.38 -13.16 4.66
CA ALA A 113 -11.49 -12.76 3.79
C ALA A 113 -12.63 -12.00 4.49
N PRO A 114 -13.07 -12.36 5.72
CA PRO A 114 -14.16 -11.64 6.38
C PRO A 114 -13.79 -10.18 6.67
N LEU A 115 -12.61 -9.94 7.24
CA LEU A 115 -12.12 -8.59 7.49
C LEU A 115 -11.89 -7.84 6.17
N ALA A 116 -11.29 -8.50 5.18
CA ALA A 116 -10.99 -7.88 3.88
C ALA A 116 -12.28 -7.43 3.18
N GLY A 117 -13.28 -8.31 3.15
CA GLY A 117 -14.60 -8.01 2.58
C GLY A 117 -15.28 -6.86 3.29
N ALA A 118 -15.28 -6.84 4.62
CA ALA A 118 -15.88 -5.76 5.42
C ALA A 118 -15.19 -4.41 5.15
N MET A 119 -13.86 -4.37 5.13
CA MET A 119 -13.10 -3.15 4.88
C MET A 119 -13.25 -2.67 3.43
N MET A 120 -13.24 -3.60 2.47
CA MET A 120 -13.47 -3.29 1.06
C MET A 120 -14.86 -2.71 0.82
N LEU A 121 -15.90 -3.35 1.37
CA LEU A 121 -17.28 -2.90 1.23
C LEU A 121 -17.47 -1.51 1.86
N THR A 122 -16.91 -1.29 3.06
CA THR A 122 -16.93 0.02 3.71
C THR A 122 -16.25 1.08 2.84
N LEU A 123 -15.06 0.78 2.31
CA LEU A 123 -14.30 1.71 1.50
C LEU A 123 -15.02 2.04 0.18
N LEU A 124 -15.61 1.06 -0.49
CA LEU A 124 -16.38 1.25 -1.72
C LEU A 124 -17.63 2.10 -1.47
N LEU A 125 -18.33 1.88 -0.35
CA LEU A 125 -19.46 2.73 0.07
C LEU A 125 -19.01 4.16 0.36
N LEU A 126 -17.92 4.34 1.12
CA LEU A 126 -17.35 5.66 1.38
C LEU A 126 -16.93 6.37 0.09
N CYS A 127 -16.32 5.64 -0.86
CA CYS A 127 -15.94 6.16 -2.16
C CYS A 127 -17.19 6.59 -2.96
N TRP A 128 -18.21 5.73 -3.01
CA TRP A 128 -19.48 6.05 -3.66
C TRP A 128 -20.12 7.34 -3.13
N CYS A 129 -20.08 7.55 -1.81
CA CYS A 129 -20.63 8.73 -1.14
C CYS A 129 -19.74 9.98 -1.32
N CYS A 130 -18.42 9.82 -1.26
CA CYS A 130 -17.48 10.94 -1.29
C CYS A 130 -17.18 11.48 -2.70
N PHE A 131 -17.49 10.73 -3.76
CA PHE A 131 -17.28 11.17 -5.14
C PHE A 131 -18.63 11.42 -5.84
N PRO A 132 -18.88 12.65 -6.31
CA PRO A 132 -20.13 13.00 -6.97
C PRO A 132 -20.27 12.31 -8.33
N GLY A 133 -21.51 12.07 -8.76
CA GLY A 133 -21.83 11.54 -10.09
C GLY A 133 -21.68 12.55 -11.23
N LYS A 134 -20.85 13.60 -11.08
CA LYS A 134 -20.67 14.65 -12.07
C LYS A 134 -20.00 14.10 -13.33
N ALA A 135 -20.39 14.62 -14.49
CA ALA A 135 -19.74 14.29 -15.75
C ALA A 135 -18.29 14.79 -15.72
N LEU A 136 -17.37 13.97 -16.24
CA LEU A 136 -15.96 14.32 -16.32
C LEU A 136 -15.77 15.47 -17.31
N GLN A 137 -15.23 16.59 -16.84
CA GLN A 137 -14.84 17.72 -17.69
C GLN A 137 -13.38 17.55 -18.11
N TYR A 138 -13.16 17.57 -19.42
CA TYR A 138 -11.86 17.33 -20.04
C TYR A 138 -11.15 18.65 -20.28
N HIS A 139 -9.86 18.68 -19.97
CA HIS A 139 -9.02 19.79 -20.39
C HIS A 139 -8.76 19.66 -21.90
N THR A 140 -9.34 20.57 -22.68
CA THR A 140 -9.06 20.69 -24.11
C THR A 140 -7.64 21.21 -24.31
N GLY A 141 -6.85 20.56 -25.18
CA GLY A 141 -5.51 21.04 -25.56
C GLY A 141 -4.31 20.34 -24.91
N VAL A 142 -4.49 19.23 -24.19
CA VAL A 142 -3.35 18.46 -23.67
C VAL A 142 -2.56 17.83 -24.82
N GLN A 143 -1.32 18.31 -25.04
CA GLN A 143 -0.43 17.80 -26.09
C GLN A 143 -0.31 16.27 -26.02
N THR A 144 -0.26 15.59 -27.17
CA THR A 144 0.04 14.16 -27.25
C THR A 144 1.42 13.90 -26.63
N PRO A 145 1.55 13.00 -25.65
CA PRO A 145 2.81 12.82 -24.96
C PRO A 145 3.79 12.14 -25.92
N GLU A 146 5.08 12.39 -25.75
CA GLU A 146 6.10 11.56 -26.38
C GLU A 146 6.05 10.15 -25.77
N TRP A 147 5.30 9.26 -26.40
CA TRP A 147 5.33 7.85 -26.04
C TRP A 147 6.66 7.25 -26.46
N LYS A 148 7.41 6.73 -25.48
CA LYS A 148 8.73 6.12 -25.67
C LYS A 148 8.62 4.61 -25.47
N PRO A 149 8.12 3.85 -26.46
CA PRO A 149 7.91 2.40 -26.33
C PRO A 149 9.20 1.65 -26.00
N ARG A 150 10.34 2.11 -26.52
CA ARG A 150 11.65 1.54 -26.20
C ARG A 150 11.91 1.52 -24.70
N LEU A 151 11.57 2.59 -23.97
CA LEU A 151 11.79 2.64 -22.53
C LEU A 151 10.87 1.66 -21.78
N VAL A 152 9.63 1.46 -22.25
CA VAL A 152 8.71 0.44 -21.69
C VAL A 152 9.29 -0.96 -21.86
N TRP A 153 9.75 -1.29 -23.08
CA TRP A 153 10.38 -2.59 -23.35
C TRP A 153 11.67 -2.79 -22.57
N SER A 154 12.48 -1.73 -22.40
CA SER A 154 13.65 -1.77 -21.51
C SER A 154 13.25 -2.01 -20.06
N CYS A 155 12.19 -1.39 -19.56
CA CYS A 155 11.66 -1.66 -18.22
C CYS A 155 11.21 -3.12 -18.10
N LEU A 156 10.49 -3.65 -19.09
CA LEU A 156 10.05 -5.04 -19.08
C LEU A 156 11.24 -6.01 -19.09
N GLY A 157 12.23 -5.77 -19.95
CA GLY A 157 13.45 -6.57 -20.03
C GLY A 157 14.24 -6.55 -18.71
N LEU A 158 14.48 -5.36 -18.14
CA LEU A 158 15.16 -5.22 -16.85
C LEU A 158 14.37 -5.83 -15.69
N TYR A 159 13.04 -5.80 -15.75
CA TYR A 159 12.19 -6.47 -14.76
C TYR A 159 12.35 -7.99 -14.82
N ILE A 160 12.38 -8.58 -16.01
CA ILE A 160 12.63 -10.02 -16.19
C ILE A 160 14.01 -10.38 -15.63
N VAL A 161 15.05 -9.61 -15.97
CA VAL A 161 16.41 -9.82 -15.43
C VAL A 161 16.44 -9.78 -13.91
N PHE A 162 15.74 -8.81 -13.30
CA PHE A 162 15.63 -8.72 -11.84
C PHE A 162 14.92 -9.92 -11.23
N LEU A 163 13.82 -10.37 -11.84
CA LEU A 163 13.10 -11.56 -11.37
C LEU A 163 13.96 -12.82 -11.44
N THR A 164 14.69 -13.01 -12.55
CA THR A 164 15.62 -14.14 -12.69
C THR A 164 16.72 -14.09 -11.64
N ALA A 165 17.32 -12.92 -11.41
CA ALA A 165 18.33 -12.77 -10.35
C ALA A 165 17.76 -13.05 -8.96
N LEU A 166 16.51 -12.66 -8.70
CA LEU A 166 15.83 -12.92 -7.43
C LEU A 166 15.57 -14.42 -7.21
N GLU A 167 15.17 -15.15 -8.26
CA GLU A 167 14.99 -16.61 -8.20
C GLU A 167 16.29 -17.35 -7.87
N PHE A 168 17.44 -16.86 -8.36
CA PHE A 168 18.76 -17.40 -8.05
C PHE A 168 19.37 -16.91 -6.73
N LYS A 169 18.62 -16.18 -5.89
CA LYS A 169 19.12 -15.55 -4.64
C LYS A 169 20.32 -14.61 -4.86
N GLN A 170 20.31 -13.93 -6.01
CA GLN A 170 21.32 -12.95 -6.44
C GLN A 170 20.67 -11.56 -6.53
N GLU A 171 19.73 -11.24 -5.63
CA GLU A 171 18.91 -10.03 -5.68
C GLU A 171 19.73 -8.73 -5.67
N LEU A 172 20.87 -8.72 -4.97
CA LEU A 172 21.80 -7.58 -4.96
C LEU A 172 22.41 -7.34 -6.35
N TRP A 173 22.85 -8.40 -7.02
CA TRP A 173 23.38 -8.29 -8.39
C TRP A 173 22.29 -7.93 -9.39
N GLY A 174 21.09 -8.48 -9.22
CA GLY A 174 19.91 -8.07 -9.99
C GLY A 174 19.65 -6.58 -9.87
N LEU A 175 19.67 -6.04 -8.64
CA LEU A 175 19.53 -4.61 -8.39
C LEU A 175 20.64 -3.79 -9.06
N VAL A 176 21.90 -4.21 -8.96
CA VAL A 176 23.03 -3.54 -9.61
C VAL A 176 22.85 -3.52 -11.13
N ILE A 177 22.47 -4.64 -11.73
CA ILE A 177 22.24 -4.73 -13.19
C ILE A 177 21.11 -3.80 -13.61
N VAL A 178 20.00 -3.75 -12.87
CA VAL A 178 18.90 -2.82 -13.17
C VAL A 178 19.34 -1.37 -13.00
N ALA A 179 20.07 -1.04 -11.94
CA ALA A 179 20.56 0.31 -11.68
C ALA A 179 21.53 0.78 -12.77
N VAL A 180 22.51 -0.05 -13.15
CA VAL A 180 23.46 0.22 -14.24
C VAL A 180 22.72 0.29 -15.58
N GLY A 181 21.79 -0.63 -15.83
CA GLY A 181 20.95 -0.64 -17.03
C GLY A 181 20.20 0.68 -17.20
N PHE A 182 19.56 1.18 -16.15
CA PHE A 182 18.91 2.50 -16.18
C PHE A 182 19.90 3.67 -16.23
N ALA A 183 21.05 3.57 -15.56
CA ALA A 183 22.08 4.62 -15.64
C ALA A 183 22.60 4.82 -17.07
N LEU A 184 22.75 3.73 -17.83
CA LEU A 184 23.19 3.73 -19.23
C LEU A 184 22.06 4.09 -20.21
N LEU A 185 20.90 3.45 -20.08
CA LEU A 185 19.80 3.60 -21.05
C LEU A 185 18.99 4.89 -20.83
N ALA A 186 18.78 5.28 -19.58
CA ALA A 186 17.87 6.37 -19.24
C ALA A 186 18.22 7.01 -17.89
N ARG A 187 19.37 7.70 -17.82
CA ARG A 187 19.88 8.33 -16.58
C ARG A 187 18.86 9.23 -15.87
N ARG A 188 17.95 9.85 -16.61
CA ARG A 188 16.85 10.65 -16.06
C ARG A 188 15.92 9.84 -15.15
N VAL A 189 15.73 8.54 -15.42
CA VAL A 189 14.96 7.63 -14.55
C VAL A 189 15.58 7.56 -13.17
N VAL A 190 16.90 7.31 -13.10
CA VAL A 190 17.65 7.22 -11.84
C VAL A 190 17.55 8.53 -11.05
N LEU A 191 17.69 9.68 -11.73
CA LEU A 191 17.61 11.00 -11.10
C LEU A 191 16.19 11.37 -10.62
N SER A 192 15.16 10.78 -11.20
CA SER A 192 13.75 11.11 -10.89
C SER A 192 13.15 10.22 -9.80
N VAL A 193 13.90 9.23 -9.30
CA VAL A 193 13.48 8.41 -8.16
C VAL A 193 13.47 9.27 -6.89
N ASP A 194 12.45 9.08 -6.04
CA ASP A 194 12.40 9.70 -4.71
C ASP A 194 13.36 8.98 -3.76
N TRP A 195 14.64 9.39 -3.80
CA TRP A 195 15.67 8.88 -2.91
C TRP A 195 15.39 9.18 -1.43
N THR A 196 14.62 10.24 -1.16
CA THR A 196 14.20 10.56 0.21
C THR A 196 13.27 9.49 0.74
N LEU A 197 12.41 8.89 -0.10
CA LEU A 197 11.51 7.81 0.31
C LEU A 197 12.29 6.54 0.65
N LEU A 198 13.32 6.20 -0.13
CA LEU A 198 14.25 5.13 0.22
C LEU A 198 14.96 5.40 1.55
N LEU A 199 15.41 6.65 1.77
CA LEU A 199 16.07 7.03 3.01
C LEU A 199 15.13 6.93 4.22
N VAL A 200 13.86 7.30 4.06
CA VAL A 200 12.86 7.13 5.12
C VAL A 200 12.59 5.66 5.42
N PHE A 201 12.56 4.78 4.41
CA PHE A 201 12.47 3.34 4.68
C PHE A 201 13.68 2.83 5.48
N MET A 202 14.89 3.19 5.05
CA MET A 202 16.11 2.80 5.78
C MET A 202 16.09 3.29 7.22
N ALA A 203 15.76 4.57 7.44
CA ALA A 203 15.63 5.15 8.77
C ALA A 203 14.57 4.42 9.59
N MET A 204 13.37 4.19 9.05
CA MET A 204 12.31 3.50 9.77
C MET A 204 12.74 2.08 10.18
N PHE A 205 13.37 1.28 9.31
CA PHE A 205 13.83 -0.05 9.69
C PHE A 205 14.98 -0.03 10.71
N ILE A 206 15.88 0.95 10.64
CA ILE A 206 16.95 1.15 11.63
C ILE A 206 16.33 1.53 12.98
N ASP A 207 15.43 2.51 13.00
CA ASP A 207 14.74 2.99 14.20
C ASP A 207 13.95 1.87 14.87
N VAL A 208 13.33 1.00 14.07
CA VAL A 208 12.60 -0.18 14.55
C VAL A 208 13.51 -1.16 15.21
N HIS A 209 14.63 -1.48 14.57
CA HIS A 209 15.62 -2.38 15.15
C HIS A 209 16.14 -1.81 16.48
N LEU A 210 16.46 -0.52 16.53
CA LEU A 210 16.84 0.18 17.75
C LEU A 210 15.73 0.14 18.81
N LEU A 211 14.48 0.37 18.44
CA LEU A 211 13.34 0.31 19.36
C LEU A 211 13.20 -1.07 20.00
N THR A 212 13.37 -2.14 19.21
CA THR A 212 13.29 -3.52 19.70
C THR A 212 14.37 -3.86 20.74
N GLN A 213 15.47 -3.09 20.76
CA GLN A 213 16.56 -3.23 21.72
C GLN A 213 16.40 -2.35 22.96
N LEU A 214 15.43 -1.43 22.99
CA LEU A 214 15.23 -0.56 24.15
C LEU A 214 14.69 -1.35 25.36
N PRO A 215 15.37 -1.32 26.53
CA PRO A 215 14.95 -2.07 27.70
C PRO A 215 13.55 -1.71 28.19
N ALA A 216 13.17 -0.43 28.09
CA ALA A 216 11.84 0.04 28.45
C ALA A 216 10.76 -0.61 27.58
N LEU A 217 11.03 -0.76 26.27
CA LEU A 217 10.10 -1.40 25.36
C LEU A 217 10.02 -2.90 25.65
N GLN A 218 11.15 -3.56 25.89
CA GLN A 218 11.19 -4.98 26.27
C GLN A 218 10.46 -5.24 27.59
N GLY A 219 10.55 -4.33 28.58
CA GLY A 219 9.83 -4.45 29.84
C GLY A 219 8.31 -4.32 29.69
N VAL A 220 7.84 -3.41 28.83
CA VAL A 220 6.40 -3.27 28.53
C VAL A 220 5.90 -4.45 27.69
N LEU A 221 6.69 -4.90 26.72
CA LEU A 221 6.32 -5.97 25.80
C LEU A 221 6.46 -7.36 26.41
N GLY A 222 7.30 -7.54 27.43
CA GLY A 222 7.41 -8.80 28.17
C GLY A 222 6.07 -9.24 28.78
N ASN A 223 5.19 -8.29 29.09
CA ASN A 223 3.84 -8.57 29.60
C ASN A 223 2.79 -8.76 28.50
N VAL A 224 3.12 -8.54 27.22
CA VAL A 224 2.16 -8.65 26.11
C VAL A 224 1.68 -10.08 25.92
N SER A 225 2.51 -11.08 26.22
CA SER A 225 2.13 -12.49 26.23
C SER A 225 1.03 -12.82 27.27
N HIS A 226 0.89 -11.99 28.30
CA HIS A 226 -0.11 -12.12 29.35
C HIS A 226 -1.34 -11.22 29.14
N LEU A 227 -1.37 -10.41 28.08
CA LEU A 227 -2.54 -9.59 27.78
C LEU A 227 -3.73 -10.45 27.40
N SER A 228 -4.91 -9.99 27.81
CA SER A 228 -6.17 -10.52 27.27
C SER A 228 -6.24 -10.27 25.76
N GLU A 229 -7.04 -11.06 25.04
CA GLU A 229 -7.27 -10.87 23.60
C GLU A 229 -7.62 -9.41 23.21
N PRO A 230 -8.58 -8.71 23.86
CA PRO A 230 -8.82 -7.30 23.57
C PRO A 230 -7.62 -6.39 23.89
N GLY A 231 -6.84 -6.72 24.93
CA GLY A 231 -5.60 -6.02 25.24
C GLY A 231 -4.57 -6.15 24.12
N LEU A 232 -4.38 -7.36 23.60
CA LEU A 232 -3.50 -7.63 22.47
C LEU A 232 -3.99 -6.94 21.19
N TRP A 233 -5.30 -6.98 20.92
CA TRP A 233 -5.93 -6.30 19.78
C TRP A 233 -5.58 -4.80 19.76
N LEU A 234 -5.86 -4.11 20.86
CA LEU A 234 -5.60 -2.67 20.98
C LEU A 234 -4.10 -2.35 20.97
N THR A 235 -3.28 -3.19 21.61
CA THR A 235 -1.82 -3.00 21.67
C THR A 235 -1.20 -3.13 20.27
N ALA A 236 -1.59 -4.14 19.49
CA ALA A 236 -1.08 -4.34 18.14
C ALA A 236 -1.50 -3.23 17.18
N ILE A 237 -2.75 -2.75 17.26
CA ILE A 237 -3.22 -1.59 16.49
C ILE A 237 -2.45 -0.32 16.90
N GLY A 238 -2.30 -0.10 18.21
CA GLY A 238 -1.63 1.07 18.78
C GLY A 238 -0.14 1.14 18.40
N LEU A 239 0.58 0.02 18.53
CA LEU A 239 1.97 -0.08 18.08
C LEU A 239 2.07 0.20 16.58
N SER A 240 1.14 -0.36 15.78
CA SER A 240 1.11 -0.11 14.34
C SER A 240 0.94 1.37 14.03
N GLN A 241 0.14 2.13 14.80
CA GLN A 241 -0.01 3.58 14.61
C GLN A 241 1.28 4.36 14.82
N VAL A 242 2.16 3.90 15.72
CA VAL A 242 3.35 4.64 16.14
C VAL A 242 4.57 4.22 15.33
N ILE A 243 4.74 2.92 15.10
CA ILE A 243 5.95 2.32 14.54
C ILE A 243 5.72 1.77 13.11
N SER A 244 4.49 1.77 12.60
CA SER A 244 4.06 1.09 11.38
C SER A 244 3.76 -0.40 11.57
N ASN A 245 2.84 -0.90 10.75
CA ASN A 245 2.34 -2.29 10.76
C ASN A 245 3.44 -3.35 10.58
N VAL A 246 4.38 -3.17 9.65
CA VAL A 246 5.46 -4.15 9.40
C VAL A 246 6.40 -4.30 10.61
N PRO A 247 6.99 -3.22 11.13
CA PRO A 247 7.76 -3.24 12.37
C PRO A 247 7.04 -3.82 13.58
N SER A 248 5.79 -3.40 13.79
CA SER A 248 4.99 -3.83 14.93
C SER A 248 4.75 -5.34 14.88
N THR A 249 4.57 -5.88 13.68
CA THR A 249 4.43 -7.33 13.47
C THR A 249 5.71 -8.08 13.81
N ILE A 250 6.87 -7.62 13.32
CA ILE A 250 8.18 -8.22 13.63
C ILE A 250 8.40 -8.26 15.14
N LEU A 251 8.10 -7.14 15.81
CA LEU A 251 8.27 -6.99 17.24
C LEU A 251 7.36 -7.94 18.02
N LEU A 252 6.06 -7.95 17.71
CA LEU A 252 5.06 -8.75 18.43
C LEU A 252 5.23 -10.26 18.24
N LEU A 253 5.69 -10.71 17.07
CA LEU A 253 5.97 -12.12 16.80
C LEU A 253 7.11 -12.70 17.66
N ASN A 254 7.92 -11.87 18.33
CA ASN A 254 8.91 -12.34 19.31
C ASN A 254 8.28 -12.68 20.67
N TYR A 255 7.07 -12.21 20.97
CA TYR A 255 6.43 -12.35 22.28
C TYR A 255 5.11 -13.12 22.24
N VAL A 256 4.44 -13.13 21.09
CA VAL A 256 3.10 -13.70 20.93
C VAL A 256 3.08 -14.59 19.68
N PRO A 257 2.45 -15.78 19.75
CA PRO A 257 2.33 -16.64 18.56
C PRO A 257 1.58 -15.94 17.44
N SER A 258 1.92 -16.32 16.21
CA SER A 258 1.16 -15.95 15.01
C SER A 258 -0.28 -16.45 15.16
N SER A 259 -1.23 -15.51 15.17
CA SER A 259 -2.66 -15.79 15.37
C SER A 259 -3.50 -14.92 14.46
N LEU A 260 -4.76 -15.33 14.24
CA LEU A 260 -5.75 -14.55 13.49
C LEU A 260 -5.92 -13.15 14.08
N LEU A 261 -5.98 -13.05 15.41
CA LEU A 261 -6.09 -11.79 16.14
C LEU A 261 -4.94 -10.86 15.82
N LEU A 262 -3.70 -11.35 15.93
CA LEU A 262 -2.53 -10.54 15.62
C LEU A 262 -2.56 -10.06 14.17
N ALA A 263 -2.87 -10.96 13.24
CA ALA A 263 -2.96 -10.67 11.81
C ALA A 263 -3.98 -9.57 11.50
N TRP A 264 -5.18 -9.69 12.06
CA TRP A 264 -6.23 -8.69 11.86
C TRP A 264 -5.86 -7.36 12.52
N ALA A 265 -5.31 -7.38 13.74
CA ALA A 265 -4.99 -6.17 14.48
C ALA A 265 -3.92 -5.32 13.78
N VAL A 266 -2.83 -5.92 13.29
CA VAL A 266 -1.76 -5.17 12.60
C VAL A 266 -2.22 -4.64 11.24
N ASN A 267 -3.12 -5.34 10.54
CA ASN A 267 -3.71 -4.86 9.30
C ASN A 267 -4.71 -3.72 9.53
N VAL A 268 -5.55 -3.82 10.57
CA VAL A 268 -6.43 -2.72 11.02
C VAL A 268 -5.59 -1.48 11.37
N GLY A 269 -4.43 -1.69 11.99
CA GLY A 269 -3.45 -0.64 12.25
C GLY A 269 -3.01 0.13 11.00
N GLY A 270 -3.13 -0.44 9.79
CA GLY A 270 -2.75 0.24 8.57
C GLY A 270 -3.67 1.40 8.15
N PHE A 271 -4.91 1.46 8.64
CA PHE A 271 -5.90 2.45 8.19
C PHE A 271 -5.80 3.83 8.86
N GLY A 272 -5.02 3.97 9.93
CA GLY A 272 -5.05 5.15 10.78
C GLY A 272 -4.11 6.28 10.38
N LEU A 273 -3.08 6.51 11.18
CA LEU A 273 -2.15 7.61 11.02
C LEU A 273 -1.21 7.39 9.83
N LEU A 274 -0.49 8.46 9.47
CA LEU A 274 0.48 8.47 8.39
C LEU A 274 1.60 7.45 8.62
N PRO A 275 2.25 7.39 9.81
CA PRO A 275 3.19 6.31 10.13
C PRO A 275 2.51 4.95 10.35
N GLY A 276 1.18 4.88 10.41
CA GLY A 276 0.42 3.65 10.69
C GLY A 276 0.66 2.53 9.67
N SER A 277 0.92 2.92 8.42
CA SER A 277 1.28 2.02 7.33
C SER A 277 2.23 2.71 6.38
N LEU A 278 3.20 1.95 5.87
CA LEU A 278 4.09 2.40 4.82
C LEU A 278 3.35 2.90 3.58
N ALA A 279 2.25 2.24 3.22
CA ALA A 279 1.42 2.62 2.08
C ALA A 279 0.87 4.05 2.22
N ASN A 280 0.46 4.45 3.43
CA ASN A 280 -0.05 5.80 3.67
C ASN A 280 1.06 6.82 3.39
N LEU A 281 2.24 6.60 3.94
CA LEU A 281 3.37 7.50 3.74
C LEU A 281 3.78 7.62 2.27
N ILE A 282 3.85 6.49 1.53
CA ILE A 282 4.20 6.46 0.11
C ILE A 282 3.17 7.27 -0.69
N ALA A 283 1.88 6.98 -0.55
CA ALA A 283 0.84 7.63 -1.32
C ALA A 283 0.84 9.14 -1.11
N LEU A 284 0.94 9.58 0.16
CA LEU A 284 0.93 11.00 0.50
C LEU A 284 2.21 11.73 0.08
N ARG A 285 3.38 11.08 0.11
CA ARG A 285 4.61 11.66 -0.45
C ARG A 285 4.54 11.80 -1.96
N MET A 286 4.08 10.76 -2.65
CA MET A 286 3.96 10.77 -4.10
C MET A 286 2.98 11.83 -4.61
N ALA A 287 1.94 12.14 -3.84
CA ALA A 287 1.01 13.22 -4.16
C ALA A 287 1.66 14.62 -4.17
N ASN A 288 2.79 14.79 -3.47
CA ASN A 288 3.57 16.02 -3.36
C ASN A 288 2.74 17.25 -2.95
N ASP A 289 1.73 17.05 -2.10
CA ASP A 289 0.88 18.12 -1.54
C ASP A 289 0.81 18.00 -0.03
N ARG A 290 1.33 19.00 0.68
CA ARG A 290 1.38 19.02 2.15
C ARG A 290 0.00 19.16 2.80
N ARG A 291 -1.00 19.71 2.09
CA ARG A 291 -2.38 19.83 2.58
C ARG A 291 -3.11 18.49 2.61
N ILE A 292 -2.63 17.51 1.84
CA ILE A 292 -3.18 16.16 1.80
C ILE A 292 -3.06 15.47 3.16
N TRP A 293 -2.04 15.81 3.94
CA TRP A 293 -1.71 15.13 5.20
C TRP A 293 -2.83 15.27 6.22
N TRP A 294 -3.34 16.50 6.40
CA TRP A 294 -4.49 16.74 7.27
C TRP A 294 -5.79 16.15 6.73
N ARG A 295 -6.00 16.23 5.41
CA ARG A 295 -7.20 15.67 4.78
C ARG A 295 -7.24 14.15 4.83
N PHE A 296 -6.08 13.50 4.79
CA PHE A 296 -5.97 12.05 4.94
C PHE A 296 -6.53 11.61 6.30
N HIS A 297 -6.13 12.27 7.38
CA HIS A 297 -6.60 11.96 8.73
C HIS A 297 -8.11 12.11 8.93
N LEU A 298 -8.75 12.99 8.16
CA LEU A 298 -10.21 13.14 8.18
C LEU A 298 -10.95 11.87 7.71
N TYR A 299 -10.35 11.09 6.80
CA TYR A 299 -10.92 9.84 6.31
C TYR A 299 -10.32 8.62 7.02
N SER A 300 -9.03 8.68 7.34
CA SER A 300 -8.26 7.55 7.86
C SER A 300 -8.57 7.27 9.34
N ILE A 301 -8.76 8.29 10.19
CA ILE A 301 -9.11 8.09 11.61
C ILE A 301 -10.50 7.46 11.78
N PRO A 302 -11.57 7.95 11.11
CA PRO A 302 -12.87 7.27 11.18
C PRO A 302 -12.80 5.85 10.63
N MET A 303 -12.05 5.62 9.54
CA MET A 303 -11.85 4.28 8.99
C MET A 303 -11.13 3.36 9.98
N LEU A 304 -10.11 3.86 10.69
CA LEU A 304 -9.44 3.11 11.76
C LEU A 304 -10.44 2.76 12.87
N LEU A 305 -11.15 3.73 13.43
CA LEU A 305 -12.12 3.47 14.52
C LEU A 305 -13.18 2.45 14.11
N TRP A 306 -13.70 2.56 12.89
CA TRP A 306 -14.61 1.58 12.31
C TRP A 306 -13.96 0.20 12.17
N ALA A 307 -12.74 0.13 11.65
CA ALA A 307 -11.99 -1.11 11.48
C ALA A 307 -11.65 -1.78 12.81
N VAL A 308 -11.32 -1.01 13.85
CA VAL A 308 -11.12 -1.53 15.22
C VAL A 308 -12.39 -2.19 15.74
N LEU A 309 -13.53 -1.52 15.59
CA LEU A 309 -14.81 -2.00 16.12
C LEU A 309 -15.35 -3.19 15.32
N VAL A 310 -15.46 -3.05 14.00
CA VAL A 310 -15.96 -4.12 13.12
C VAL A 310 -15.02 -5.31 13.10
N GLY A 311 -13.71 -5.06 13.07
CA GLY A 311 -12.71 -6.13 13.13
C GLY A 311 -12.84 -6.95 14.41
N TYR A 312 -12.98 -6.29 15.56
CA TYR A 312 -13.15 -7.00 16.84
C TYR A 312 -14.49 -7.75 16.92
N VAL A 313 -15.59 -7.14 16.47
CA VAL A 313 -16.91 -7.80 16.43
C VAL A 313 -16.87 -9.04 15.54
N LEU A 314 -16.27 -8.94 14.34
CA LEU A 314 -16.10 -10.08 13.44
C LEU A 314 -15.22 -11.17 14.05
N LEU A 315 -14.15 -10.78 14.75
CA LEU A 315 -13.23 -11.72 15.39
C LEU A 315 -13.92 -12.55 16.49
N VAL A 316 -14.81 -11.92 17.27
CA VAL A 316 -15.57 -12.60 18.32
C VAL A 316 -16.71 -13.47 17.74
N MET A 317 -17.31 -13.04 16.62
CA MET A 317 -18.44 -13.75 16.00
C MET A 317 -18.04 -14.92 15.12
N ILE A 318 -16.86 -14.88 14.51
CA ILE A 318 -16.37 -15.93 13.62
C ILE A 318 -15.54 -16.91 14.45
N PRO A 319 -15.96 -18.18 14.57
CA PRO A 319 -15.15 -19.19 15.27
C PRO A 319 -13.77 -19.25 14.62
N ALA A 320 -12.70 -19.31 15.41
CA ALA A 320 -11.37 -19.58 14.86
C ALA A 320 -11.37 -21.01 14.27
N TRP A 321 -11.28 -21.11 12.94
CA TRP A 321 -11.14 -22.37 12.20
C TRP A 321 -9.66 -22.71 12.03
#